data_AF-A0A847FV22-F1
#
_entry.id   AF-A0A847FV22-F1
#
_cell.length_a   1.000
_cell.length_b   1.000
_cell.length_c   1.000
_cell.angle_alpha   90.00
_cell.angle_beta   90.00
_cell.angle_gamma   90.00
#
_symmetry.space_group_name_H-M   'P 1'
#
loop_
_entity.id
_entity.type
_entity.pdbx_description
1 polymer ?
#
loop_
_entity_poly.entity_id
_entity_poly.type
_entity_poly.pdbx_seq_one_letter_code
_entity_poly.pdbx_strand_id
1 'polypeptide(L)' 'DAEAGHRLEVDLEAGIVRNLDTGRVHQAEPYPPFMMDIVRAGGLVPYTRARLARQTEDS' A
#
# COMPACT_ATOMS: atom_id res chain seq x y z
N ASP A 1 -4.71 18.12 -11.90
CA ASP A 1 -5.54 18.72 -10.84
C ASP A 1 -5.03 18.46 -9.43
N ALA A 2 -3.89 17.78 -9.25
CA ALA A 2 -3.06 17.91 -8.06
C ALA A 2 -2.00 19.02 -8.26
N GLU A 3 -1.69 19.75 -7.19
CA GLU A 3 -0.71 20.85 -7.17
C GLU A 3 0.18 20.71 -5.94
N ALA A 4 1.35 21.37 -5.97
CA ALA A 4 2.27 21.36 -4.84
C ALA A 4 1.64 22.01 -3.61
N GLY A 5 1.76 21.35 -2.46
CA GLY A 5 1.16 21.80 -1.20
C GLY A 5 -0.27 21.26 -0.96
N HIS A 6 -0.91 20.64 -1.96
CA HIS A 6 -2.19 19.98 -1.73
C HIS A 6 -2.05 18.77 -0.81
N ARG A 7 -3.05 18.60 0.05
CA ARG A 7 -3.20 17.43 0.92
C ARG A 7 -3.98 16.35 0.18
N LEU A 8 -3.36 15.18 0.06
CA LEU A 8 -3.96 14.02 -0.56
C LEU A 8 -4.17 12.93 0.48
N GLU A 9 -5.35 12.32 0.46
CA GLU A 9 -5.64 11.06 1.14
C GLU A 9 -5.59 9.94 0.11
N VAL A 10 -4.89 8.85 0.44
CA VAL A 10 -4.72 7.70 -0.46
C VAL A 10 -5.17 6.45 0.28
N ASP A 11 -6.15 5.76 -0.29
CA ASP A 11 -6.55 4.42 0.10
C ASP A 11 -5.96 3.42 -0.91
N LEU A 12 -4.89 2.74 -0.50
CA LEU A 12 -4.18 1.77 -1.34
C LEU A 12 -5.00 0.49 -1.56
N GLU A 13 -5.86 0.12 -0.62
CA GLU A 13 -6.67 -1.09 -0.69
C GLU A 13 -7.89 -0.90 -1.59
N ALA A 14 -8.48 0.30 -1.60
CA ALA A 14 -9.56 0.66 -2.51
C ALA A 14 -9.07 1.24 -3.85
N GLY A 15 -7.79 1.60 -3.95
CA GLY A 15 -7.23 2.29 -5.11
C GLY A 15 -7.77 3.71 -5.25
N ILE A 16 -8.09 4.41 -4.16
CA ILE A 16 -8.70 5.74 -4.20
C ILE A 16 -7.68 6.81 -3.84
N VAL A 17 -7.60 7.87 -4.64
CA VAL A 17 -6.84 9.08 -4.33
C VAL A 17 -7.80 10.25 -4.22
N ARG A 18 -7.90 10.85 -3.04
CA ARG A 18 -8.76 12.00 -2.74
C ARG A 18 -7.89 13.23 -2.50
N ASN A 19 -8.10 14.27 -3.28
CA ASN A 19 -7.55 15.59 -2.97
C ASN A 19 -8.46 16.29 -1.95
N LEU A 20 -7.96 16.52 -0.75
CA LEU A 20 -8.73 17.09 0.37
C LEU A 20 -9.01 18.58 0.22
N ASP A 21 -8.21 19.28 -0.59
CA ASP A 21 -8.34 20.73 -0.78
C ASP A 21 -9.29 21.07 -1.93
N THR A 22 -9.42 20.19 -2.93
CA THR A 22 -10.33 20.39 -4.07
C THR A 22 -11.57 19.50 -4.03
N GLY A 23 -11.60 18.48 -3.16
CA GLY A 23 -12.67 17.49 -3.08
C GLY A 23 -12.69 16.46 -4.22
N ARG A 24 -11.74 16.54 -5.17
CA ARG A 24 -11.68 15.61 -6.32
C ARG A 24 -11.22 14.23 -5.89
N VAL A 25 -11.80 13.21 -6.52
CA VAL A 25 -11.52 11.80 -6.25
C VAL A 25 -11.14 11.13 -7.57
N HIS A 26 -10.06 10.35 -7.54
CA HIS A 26 -9.56 9.57 -8.66
C HIS A 26 -9.47 8.10 -8.27
N GLN A 27 -9.81 7.23 -9.22
CA GLN A 27 -9.67 5.79 -9.08
C GLN A 27 -8.40 5.33 -9.77
N ALA A 28 -7.59 4.57 -9.04
CA ALA A 28 -6.44 3.83 -9.49
C ALA A 28 -6.70 2.32 -9.32
N GLU A 29 -5.75 1.50 -9.74
CA GLU A 29 -5.80 0.06 -9.50
C GLU A 29 -5.49 -0.22 -8.01
N PRO A 30 -6.37 -0.97 -7.31
CA PRO A 30 -6.11 -1.41 -5.94
C PRO A 30 -4.82 -2.22 -5.81
N TYR A 31 -4.11 -2.05 -4.70
CA TYR A 31 -2.94 -2.89 -4.44
C TYR A 31 -3.39 -4.32 -4.13
N PRO A 32 -2.84 -5.34 -4.82
CA PRO A 32 -3.12 -6.73 -4.48
C PRO A 32 -2.70 -7.04 -3.04
N PRO A 33 -3.36 -8.02 -2.38
CA PRO A 33 -3.13 -8.33 -0.97
C PRO A 33 -1.66 -8.57 -0.60
N PHE A 34 -0.89 -9.25 -1.46
CA PHE A 34 0.52 -9.54 -1.19
C PHE A 34 1.38 -8.27 -1.12
N MET A 35 1.05 -7.21 -1.86
CA MET A 35 1.76 -5.93 -1.78
C MET A 35 1.48 -5.25 -0.44
N MET A 36 0.24 -5.33 0.05
CA MET A 36 -0.10 -4.83 1.38
C MET A 36 0.63 -5.60 2.48
N ASP A 37 0.82 -6.90 2.34
CA ASP A 37 1.60 -7.70 3.29
C ASP A 37 3.08 -7.28 3.33
N ILE A 38 3.66 -6.90 2.18
CA ILE A 38 5.01 -6.34 2.11
C ILE A 38 5.09 -4.99 2.83
N VAL A 39 4.12 -4.10 2.60
CA VAL A 39 4.05 -2.78 3.26
C VAL A 39 3.91 -2.95 4.78
N ARG A 40 2.99 -3.80 5.23
CA ARG A 40 2.75 -4.10 6.65
C ARG A 40 3.97 -4.72 7.33
N ALA A 41 4.75 -5.51 6.59
CA ALA A 41 6.00 -6.08 7.09
C ALA A 41 7.13 -5.05 7.24
N GLY A 42 6.94 -3.80 6.80
CA GLY A 42 7.98 -2.77 6.79
C GLY A 42 8.95 -2.90 5.61
N GLY A 43 8.53 -3.56 4.53
CA GLY A 43 9.28 -3.68 3.28
C GLY A 43 9.56 -5.12 2.84
N LEU A 44 10.18 -5.23 1.66
CA LEU A 44 10.39 -6.52 0.99
C LEU A 44 11.33 -7.47 1.75
N VAL A 45 12.41 -6.92 2.33
CA VAL A 45 13.40 -7.70 3.10
C VAL A 45 12.77 -8.34 4.34
N PRO A 46 12.11 -7.59 5.26
CA PRO A 46 11.46 -8.21 6.43
C PRO A 46 10.34 -9.18 6.04
N TYR A 47 9.55 -8.89 5.00
CA TYR A 47 8.54 -9.82 4.47
C TYR A 47 9.16 -11.16 4.05
N THR A 48 10.24 -11.09 3.27
CA THR A 48 10.91 -12.29 2.74
C THR A 48 11.56 -13.10 3.86
N ARG A 49 12.20 -12.44 4.83
CA ARG A 49 12.77 -13.12 6.01
C ARG A 49 11.71 -13.87 6.82
N ALA A 50 10.57 -13.22 7.10
CA ALA A 50 9.47 -13.85 7.81
C ALA A 50 8.90 -15.05 7.05
N ARG A 51 8.82 -14.96 5.70
CA ARG A 51 8.35 -16.06 4.85
C ARG A 51 9.28 -17.27 4.89
N LEU A 52 10.60 -17.06 4.80
CA LEU A 52 11.59 -18.13 4.86
C LEU A 52 11.63 -18.81 6.23
N ALA A 53 11.52 -18.03 7.32
CA ALA A 53 11.45 -18.58 8.68
C ALA A 53 10.28 -19.57 8.85
N ARG A 54 9.06 -19.17 8.43
CA ARG A 54 7.88 -20.03 8.46
C ARG A 54 8.04 -21.31 7.63
N GLN A 55 8.67 -21.23 6.46
CA GLN A 55 8.92 -22.41 5.61
C GLN A 55 9.88 -23.41 6.25
N THR A 56 10.75 -22.95 7.15
CA THR A 56 11.73 -23.81 7.83
C THR A 56 11.13 -24.49 9.07
N GLU A 57 10.04 -23.94 9.64
CA GLU A 57 9.30 -24.52 10.76
C GLU A 57 8.33 -25.64 10.34
N ASP A 58 7.85 -25.58 9.10
CA ASP A 58 6.91 -26.56 8.53
C ASP A 58 7.59 -27.78 7.87
N SER A 59 8.94 -27.84 7.86
CA SER A 59 9.75 -28.93 7.25
C SER A 59 10.48 -29.75 8.30
#